data_AF-A0AAP9AC83-F1
#
_entry.id   AF-A0AAP9AC83-F1
#
_cell.length_a   1.000
_cell.length_b   1.000
_cell.length_c   1.000
_cell.angle_alpha   90.00
_cell.angle_beta   90.00
_cell.angle_gamma   90.00
#
_symmetry.space_group_name_H-M   'P 1'
#
loop_
_entity.id
_entity.type
_entity.pdbx_description
1 polymer ?
#
loop_
_entity_poly.entity_id
_entity_poly.type
_entity_poly.pdbx_seq_one_letter_code
_entity_poly.pdbx_strand_id
1 'polypeptide(L)'
;MKEDNKYLIAINDAPLYLNELNLLKDFKFTCNNTLNKKLGKNCLCDKNIVQDCCLITANDSICALKIVEIITNTMCENKQK
;
A
#
# COMPACT_ATOMS: atom_id res chain seq x y z
N MET A 1 5.23 -19.21 16.14
CA MET A 1 4.45 -18.05 16.60
C MET A 1 3.68 -17.52 15.40
N LYS A 2 2.35 -17.38 15.47
CA LYS A 2 1.59 -16.73 14.38
C LYS A 2 1.98 -15.24 14.43
N GLU A 3 2.70 -14.77 13.44
CA GLU A 3 2.97 -13.32 13.30
C GLU A 3 1.62 -12.61 13.24
N ASP A 4 1.42 -11.60 14.09
CA ASP A 4 0.27 -10.71 13.96
C ASP A 4 0.27 -10.17 12.53
N ASN A 5 -0.85 -10.28 11.82
CA ASN A 5 -1.02 -9.69 10.49
C ASN A 5 -0.95 -8.16 10.60
N LYS A 6 0.26 -7.62 10.68
CA LYS A 6 0.53 -6.19 10.75
C LYS A 6 0.59 -5.65 9.33
N TYR A 7 -0.35 -4.77 9.01
CA TYR A 7 -0.34 -4.04 7.75
C TYR A 7 0.40 -2.71 7.91
N LEU A 8 1.20 -2.35 6.92
CA LEU A 8 1.70 -1.00 6.72
C LEU A 8 0.81 -0.34 5.66
N ILE A 9 0.16 0.76 6.01
CA ILE A 9 -0.77 1.47 5.13
C ILE A 9 -0.22 2.86 4.85
N ALA A 10 -0.10 3.24 3.57
CA ALA A 10 0.33 4.57 3.15
C ALA A 10 -0.56 5.10 2.02
N ILE A 11 -1.11 6.30 2.17
CA ILE A 11 -2.11 6.86 1.25
C ILE A 11 -1.64 8.22 0.75
N ASN A 12 -2.04 8.58 -0.47
CA ASN A 12 -1.78 9.87 -1.09
C ASN A 12 -0.28 10.10 -1.29
N ASP A 13 0.31 11.14 -0.69
CA ASP A 13 1.74 11.45 -0.80
C ASP A 13 2.62 10.62 0.14
N ALA A 14 2.06 9.94 1.14
CA ALA A 14 2.85 9.19 2.12
C ALA A 14 3.80 8.13 1.50
N PRO A 15 3.39 7.32 0.50
CA PRO A 15 4.28 6.34 -0.12
C PRO A 15 5.46 7.00 -0.86
N LEU A 16 5.29 8.23 -1.37
CA LEU A 16 6.37 8.98 -2.00
C LEU A 16 7.50 9.26 -0.99
N TYR A 17 7.16 9.76 0.20
CA TYR A 17 8.15 10.03 1.26
C TYR A 17 8.82 8.74 1.77
N LEU A 18 8.06 7.65 1.90
CA LEU A 18 8.63 6.34 2.26
C LEU A 18 9.61 5.83 1.20
N ASN A 19 9.31 6.06 -0.09
CA ASN A 19 10.22 5.72 -1.17
C ASN A 19 11.50 6.60 -1.15
N GLU A 20 11.38 7.90 -0.87
CA GLU A 20 12.53 8.80 -0.72
C GLU A 20 13.46 8.38 0.44
N LEU A 21 12.92 7.74 1.48
CA LEU A 21 13.67 7.12 2.58
C LEU A 21 14.20 5.71 2.25
N ASN A 22 14.02 5.23 1.03
CA ASN A 22 14.42 3.89 0.57
C ASN A 22 13.75 2.73 1.34
N LEU A 23 12.60 2.99 1.99
CA LEU A 23 11.84 1.98 2.75
C LEU A 23 10.99 1.08 1.85
N LEU A 24 10.73 1.50 0.61
CA LEU A 24 9.89 0.77 -0.36
C LEU A 24 10.69 0.06 -1.46
N LYS A 25 12.02 -0.09 -1.31
CA LYS A 25 12.92 -0.60 -2.35
C LYS A 25 12.58 -2.02 -2.86
N ASP A 26 11.99 -2.84 -2.00
CA ASP A 26 11.64 -4.24 -2.29
C ASP A 26 10.13 -4.43 -2.47
N PHE A 27 9.35 -3.35 -2.42
CA PHE A 27 7.89 -3.39 -2.50
C PHE A 27 7.39 -2.71 -3.77
N LYS A 28 6.34 -3.28 -4.37
CA LYS A 28 5.49 -2.59 -5.33
C LYS A 28 4.55 -1.66 -4.58
N PHE A 29 4.40 -0.44 -5.07
CA PHE A 29 3.54 0.56 -4.44
C PHE A 29 2.85 1.46 -5.46
N THR A 30 1.86 2.23 -5.03
CA THR A 30 1.30 3.37 -5.75
C THR A 30 1.31 4.60 -4.84
N CYS A 31 1.15 5.79 -5.41
CA CYS A 31 1.10 7.05 -4.69
C CYS A 31 0.41 8.12 -5.53
N ASN A 32 0.07 9.25 -4.91
CA ASN A 32 -0.28 10.44 -5.67
C ASN A 32 0.97 10.96 -6.39
N ASN A 33 0.99 10.82 -7.72
CA ASN A 33 2.09 11.31 -8.55
C ASN A 33 1.69 12.52 -9.40
N THR A 34 0.95 13.47 -8.81
CA THR A 34 0.67 14.78 -9.43
C THR A 34 1.96 15.57 -9.75
N LEU A 35 3.08 15.23 -9.10
CA LEU A 35 4.38 15.87 -9.29
C LEU A 35 5.22 15.27 -10.44
N ASN A 36 4.71 14.26 -11.19
CA ASN A 36 5.43 13.61 -12.30
C ASN A 36 6.87 13.20 -11.94
N LYS A 37 7.10 12.76 -10.70
CA LYS A 37 8.42 12.29 -10.27
C LYS A 37 8.73 10.95 -10.96
N LYS A 38 10.00 10.74 -11.33
CA LYS A 38 10.49 9.43 -11.81
C LYS A 38 10.63 8.48 -10.61
N LEU A 39 9.57 7.75 -10.30
CA LEU A 39 9.46 6.87 -9.13
C LEU A 39 9.88 5.43 -9.45
N GLY A 40 11.14 5.27 -9.87
CA GLY A 40 11.76 3.95 -10.10
C GLY A 40 10.92 2.97 -10.95
N LYS A 41 11.20 1.67 -10.84
CA LYS A 41 10.40 0.61 -11.50
C LYS A 41 9.30 0.03 -10.62
N ASN A 42 9.29 0.39 -9.34
CA ASN A 42 8.41 -0.20 -8.34
C ASN A 42 7.09 0.59 -8.13
N CYS A 43 7.01 1.85 -8.56
CA CYS A 43 5.74 2.57 -8.56
C CYS A 43 4.85 2.12 -9.71
N LEU A 44 3.68 1.60 -9.36
CA LEU A 44 2.56 1.34 -10.26
C LEU A 44 1.58 2.51 -10.19
N CYS A 45 2.07 3.69 -10.61
CA CYS A 45 1.36 4.96 -10.44
C CYS A 45 0.06 5.05 -11.27
N ASP A 46 -0.20 4.09 -12.17
CA ASP A 46 -1.45 3.88 -12.91
C ASP A 46 -2.55 3.20 -12.08
N LYS A 47 -2.20 2.63 -10.92
CA LYS A 47 -3.14 1.93 -10.04
C LYS A 47 -3.58 2.80 -8.87
N ASN A 48 -4.87 2.72 -8.55
CA ASN A 48 -5.43 3.41 -7.38
C ASN A 48 -4.99 2.79 -6.05
N ILE A 49 -4.86 1.46 -6.01
CA ILE A 49 -4.44 0.69 -4.84
C ILE A 49 -3.45 -0.39 -5.27
N VAL A 50 -2.41 -0.59 -4.48
CA VAL A 50 -1.46 -1.70 -4.60
C VAL A 50 -1.30 -2.35 -3.23
N GLN A 51 -1.51 -3.67 -3.18
CA GLN A 51 -1.16 -4.50 -2.04
C GLN A 51 0.03 -5.38 -2.44
N ASP A 52 1.10 -5.34 -1.63
CA ASP A 52 2.29 -6.18 -1.78
C ASP A 52 2.70 -6.70 -0.40
N CYS A 53 2.49 -8.00 -0.17
CA CYS A 53 2.60 -8.63 1.15
C CYS A 53 1.81 -7.87 2.24
N CYS A 54 2.52 -7.24 3.19
CA CYS A 54 1.95 -6.47 4.30
C CYS A 54 1.75 -4.98 3.99
N LEU A 55 2.28 -4.50 2.85
CA LEU A 55 2.15 -3.11 2.44
C LEU A 55 0.87 -2.92 1.62
N ILE A 56 0.04 -1.95 2.01
CA ILE A 56 -1.07 -1.46 1.22
C ILE A 56 -0.83 0.03 0.95
N THR A 57 -0.76 0.38 -0.34
CA THR A 57 -0.61 1.77 -0.77
C THR A 57 -1.77 2.21 -1.64
N ALA A 58 -2.13 3.47 -1.55
CA ALA A 58 -3.16 4.07 -2.39
C ALA A 58 -2.79 5.47 -2.85
N ASN A 59 -3.21 5.84 -4.06
CA ASN A 59 -2.92 7.15 -4.63
C ASN A 59 -3.82 8.27 -4.09
N ASP A 60 -5.00 7.95 -3.55
CA ASP A 60 -5.96 8.94 -3.07
C ASP A 60 -6.75 8.40 -1.86
N SER A 61 -7.14 9.31 -0.97
CA SER A 61 -8.05 9.09 0.16
C SER A 61 -9.37 8.40 -0.20
N ILE A 62 -9.89 8.55 -1.42
CA ILE A 62 -11.11 7.85 -1.88
C ILE A 62 -10.98 6.31 -1.79
N CYS A 63 -9.75 5.79 -1.77
CA CYS A 63 -9.46 4.37 -1.64
C CYS A 63 -9.60 3.82 -0.22
N ALA A 64 -9.82 4.67 0.79
CA ALA A 64 -9.84 4.26 2.20
C ALA A 64 -10.86 3.15 2.49
N LEU A 65 -12.07 3.24 1.91
CA LEU A 65 -13.09 2.20 2.07
C LEU A 65 -12.61 0.85 1.54
N LYS A 66 -11.95 0.85 0.38
CA LYS A 66 -11.45 -0.38 -0.25
C LYS A 66 -10.31 -1.01 0.55
N ILE A 67 -9.46 -0.19 1.18
CA ILE A 67 -8.42 -0.67 2.10
C ILE A 67 -9.06 -1.37 3.31
N VAL A 68 -10.13 -0.80 3.88
CA VAL A 68 -10.87 -1.43 4.99
C VAL A 68 -11.46 -2.77 4.57
N GLU A 69 -12.04 -2.87 3.37
CA GLU A 69 -12.54 -4.14 2.83
C GLU A 69 -11.43 -5.21 2.73
N ILE A 70 -10.28 -4.84 2.15
CA ILE A 70 -9.12 -5.74 1.99
C ILE A 70 -8.69 -6.30 3.35
N ILE A 71 -8.46 -5.41 4.32
CA ILE A 71 -7.98 -5.79 5.66
C ILE A 71 -9.02 -6.66 6.38
N THR A 72 -10.29 -6.27 6.33
CA THR A 72 -11.37 -7.01 6.99
C THR A 72 -11.50 -8.42 6.43
N ASN A 73 -11.47 -8.58 5.11
CA ASN A 73 -11.54 -9.90 4.47
C ASN A 73 -10.35 -10.78 4.86
N THR A 74 -9.11 -10.25 4.81
CA THR A 74 -7.94 -11.03 5.20
C THR A 74 -7.95 -11.40 6.69
N MET A 75 -8.42 -10.51 7.57
CA MET A 75 -8.56 -10.81 9.00
C MET A 75 -9.65 -11.86 9.27
N CYS A 76 -10.77 -11.80 8.55
CA CYS A 76 -11.89 -12.73 8.70
C CYS A 76 -11.60 -14.13 8.13
N GLU A 77 -10.93 -14.22 6.98
CA GLU A 77 -10.48 -15.51 6.41
C GLU A 77 -9.56 -16.28 7.37
N ASN A 78 -8.74 -15.55 8.14
CA ASN A 78 -7.86 -16.14 9.15
C ASN A 78 -8.58 -16.57 10.44
N LYS A 79 -9.85 -16.16 10.66
CA LYS A 79 -10.67 -16.64 11.79
C LYS A 79 -11.38 -17.96 11.51
N GLN A 80 -11.50 -18.36 10.24
CA GLN A 80 -12.20 -19.58 9.82
C GLN A 80 -11.27 -20.79 9.63
N LYS A 81 -9.96 -20.65 9.89
CA LYS A 81 -8.94 -21.71 9.84
C LYS A 81 -8.26 -21.88 11.19
#